data_AF-W9ADN7-F1
#
_entry.id   AF-W9ADN7-F1
#
_cell.length_a   1.000
_cell.length_b   1.000
_cell.length_c   1.000
_cell.angle_alpha   90.00
_cell.angle_beta   90.00
_cell.angle_gamma   90.00
#
_symmetry.space_group_name_H-M   'P 1'
#
loop_
_entity.id
_entity.type
_entity.pdbx_description
1 polymer ?
#
loop_
_entity_poly.entity_id
_entity_poly.type
_entity_poly.pdbx_seq_one_letter_code
_entity_poly.pdbx_strand_id
1 'polypeptide(L)'
;MKKIVSSLICTGLLVCGFGGFASVHAEGVTNELNNSIQTTNEYEKRGYSLQVINGETDPAMEPIINEFVNLYFKVYPKLIKKYAYNPKEASREVILEFDPEYDGVAYADNGKIVVSTDWILTNPDDVALFTHELTHLAQAYPTYDDETWWITEGIADYTRYIYGPHNGSWRLPEEVEDADNYDSGYRVTARFFLWITQHKNHFAVDIVNRKMQNGTFDLQLFEEITGKSIEDLWEEYVQNPNVRTHY
;
A
#
# COMPACT_ATOMS: atom_id res chain seq x y z
N MET A 1 22.15 -37.03 -18.51
CA MET A 1 21.15 -36.84 -19.58
C MET A 1 20.89 -35.33 -19.68
N LYS A 2 21.63 -34.61 -20.54
CA LYS A 2 21.16 -33.95 -21.79
C LYS A 2 19.87 -33.09 -21.56
N LYS A 3 19.97 -31.75 -21.44
CA LYS A 3 20.07 -30.69 -22.50
C LYS A 3 18.65 -30.20 -22.92
N ILE A 4 18.23 -28.92 -22.82
CA ILE A 4 18.45 -27.78 -23.76
C ILE A 4 17.51 -26.62 -23.30
N VAL A 5 18.00 -25.43 -22.92
CA VAL A 5 17.95 -24.11 -23.62
C VAL A 5 16.80 -23.87 -24.61
N SER A 6 15.96 -22.86 -24.40
CA SER A 6 15.41 -22.11 -25.53
C SER A 6 15.18 -20.64 -25.18
N SER A 7 15.97 -19.80 -25.83
CA SER A 7 15.72 -18.38 -26.08
C SER A 7 14.85 -18.29 -27.34
N LEU A 8 13.84 -17.44 -27.34
CA LEU A 8 13.11 -17.06 -28.55
C LEU A 8 13.15 -15.55 -28.70
N ILE A 9 14.12 -15.13 -29.50
CA ILE A 9 14.16 -13.88 -30.23
C ILE A 9 13.25 -14.06 -31.45
N CYS A 10 12.29 -13.15 -31.66
CA CYS A 10 11.63 -13.02 -32.95
C CYS A 10 11.81 -11.60 -33.47
N THR A 11 12.70 -11.49 -34.45
CA THR A 11 12.97 -10.29 -35.25
C THR A 11 11.87 -10.13 -36.29
N GLY A 12 11.28 -8.95 -36.39
CA GLY A 12 10.39 -8.57 -37.48
C GLY A 12 10.59 -7.09 -37.83
N LEU A 13 11.50 -6.82 -38.76
CA LEU A 13 11.62 -5.51 -39.42
C LEU A 13 10.55 -5.42 -40.51
N LEU A 14 9.79 -4.32 -40.54
CA LEU A 14 9.17 -3.82 -41.76
C LEU A 14 9.20 -2.29 -41.75
N VAL A 15 9.87 -1.74 -42.75
CA VAL A 15 10.05 -0.30 -43.00
C VAL A 15 8.95 0.15 -43.96
N CYS A 16 8.31 1.29 -43.67
CA CYS A 16 8.07 2.42 -44.58
C CYS A 16 6.85 3.26 -44.13
N GLY A 17 7.00 4.59 -44.14
CA GLY A 17 5.86 5.51 -44.22
C GLY A 17 6.00 6.79 -43.40
N PHE A 18 6.66 7.81 -43.94
CA PHE A 18 6.47 9.20 -43.52
C PHE A 18 5.10 9.69 -44.01
N GLY A 19 4.32 10.35 -43.14
CA GLY A 19 3.07 11.04 -43.48
C GLY A 19 2.55 11.81 -42.26
N GLY A 20 2.28 13.12 -42.42
CA GLY A 20 2.04 14.07 -41.34
C GLY A 20 0.58 14.24 -40.89
N PHE A 21 0.47 14.89 -39.73
CA PHE A 21 -0.61 15.72 -39.15
C PHE A 21 -2.03 15.16 -38.89
N ALA A 22 -2.33 15.13 -37.59
CA ALA A 22 -3.54 15.52 -36.86
C ALA A 22 -4.92 15.00 -37.31
N SER A 23 -5.58 14.26 -36.40
CA SER A 23 -6.91 14.61 -35.83
C SER A 23 -7.29 13.64 -34.70
N VAL A 24 -7.91 14.18 -33.65
CA VAL A 24 -8.54 13.47 -32.53
C VAL A 24 -9.67 12.59 -33.07
N HIS A 25 -9.62 11.27 -32.85
CA HIS A 25 -10.78 10.37 -32.97
C HIS A 25 -10.77 9.42 -31.77
N ALA A 26 -11.81 9.50 -30.95
CA ALA A 26 -12.19 8.43 -30.04
C ALA A 26 -12.83 7.33 -30.90
N GLU A 27 -12.18 6.18 -31.02
CA GLU A 27 -12.74 5.02 -31.70
C GLU A 27 -13.13 3.94 -30.69
N GLY A 28 -14.32 3.39 -30.93
CA GLY A 28 -15.07 2.56 -30.01
C GLY A 28 -14.47 1.19 -29.76
N VAL A 29 -14.72 0.72 -28.54
CA VAL A 29 -14.37 -0.59 -28.00
C VAL A 29 -15.03 -1.70 -28.82
N THR A 30 -14.22 -2.67 -29.24
CA THR A 30 -14.67 -3.99 -29.70
C THR A 30 -15.00 -4.85 -28.48
N ASN A 31 -16.29 -5.13 -28.26
CA ASN A 31 -16.75 -6.07 -27.23
C ASN A 31 -16.55 -7.51 -27.73
N GLU A 32 -15.58 -8.23 -27.16
CA GLU A 32 -15.64 -9.69 -27.10
C GLU A 32 -16.45 -10.08 -25.87
N LEU A 33 -17.49 -10.91 -26.07
CA LEU A 33 -18.33 -11.46 -25.01
C LEU A 33 -17.50 -12.39 -24.12
N ASN A 34 -17.05 -11.88 -22.98
CA ASN A 34 -16.90 -12.68 -21.77
C ASN A 34 -18.02 -12.24 -20.81
N ASN A 35 -18.71 -13.21 -20.23
CA ASN A 35 -19.86 -12.99 -19.36
C ASN A 35 -19.42 -12.54 -17.94
N SER A 36 -18.45 -11.63 -17.85
CA SER A 36 -18.03 -10.97 -16.61
C SER A 36 -18.54 -9.53 -16.62
N ILE A 37 -19.29 -9.15 -15.59
CA ILE A 37 -19.80 -7.80 -15.43
C ILE A 37 -18.70 -6.93 -14.82
N GLN A 38 -17.61 -6.78 -15.57
CA GLN A 38 -16.40 -6.10 -15.11
C GLN A 38 -16.21 -4.83 -15.93
N THR A 39 -15.95 -3.72 -15.25
CA THR A 39 -15.60 -2.45 -15.89
C THR A 39 -14.14 -2.11 -15.61
N THR A 40 -13.45 -1.54 -16.59
CA THR A 40 -12.07 -1.07 -16.45
C THR A 40 -11.98 0.39 -16.84
N ASN A 41 -11.44 1.22 -15.95
CA ASN A 41 -11.22 2.64 -16.17
C ASN A 41 -9.76 2.99 -15.86
N GLU A 42 -9.21 3.95 -16.60
CA GLU A 42 -7.84 4.42 -16.39
C GLU A 42 -7.85 5.89 -15.98
N TYR A 43 -7.05 6.20 -14.96
CA TYR A 43 -6.89 7.53 -14.42
C TYR A 43 -5.42 7.91 -14.43
N GLU A 44 -5.11 9.12 -14.87
CA GLU A 44 -3.74 9.62 -14.88
C GLU A 44 -3.63 11.05 -14.36
N LYS A 45 -2.60 11.33 -13.56
CA LYS A 45 -2.30 12.68 -13.08
C LYS A 45 -0.85 12.81 -12.69
N ARG A 46 -0.17 13.81 -13.26
CA ARG A 46 1.22 14.20 -12.92
C ARG A 46 2.22 13.02 -12.99
N GLY A 47 2.05 12.14 -13.97
CA GLY A 47 2.93 10.99 -14.19
C GLY A 47 2.71 9.84 -13.20
N TYR A 48 1.55 9.80 -12.53
CA TYR A 48 1.01 8.62 -11.84
C TYR A 48 -0.19 8.13 -12.63
N SER A 49 -0.34 6.81 -12.74
CA SER A 49 -1.48 6.15 -13.36
C SER A 49 -2.12 5.15 -12.39
N LEU A 50 -3.43 5.03 -12.46
CA LEU A 50 -4.24 4.08 -11.72
C LEU A 50 -5.23 3.44 -12.69
N GLN A 51 -5.09 2.14 -12.91
CA GLN A 51 -6.12 1.35 -13.59
C GLN A 51 -7.07 0.82 -12.52
N VAL A 52 -8.36 1.12 -12.64
CA VAL A 52 -9.41 0.62 -11.75
C VAL A 52 -10.22 -0.43 -12.48
N ILE A 53 -10.21 -1.64 -11.93
CA ILE A 53 -11.05 -2.75 -12.33
C ILE A 53 -12.16 -2.86 -11.29
N ASN A 54 -13.42 -2.82 -11.72
CA ASN A 54 -14.56 -3.01 -10.85
C ASN A 54 -15.37 -4.23 -11.31
N GLY A 55 -15.35 -5.30 -10.52
CA GLY A 55 -16.13 -6.52 -10.73
C GLY A 55 -17.53 -6.47 -10.13
N GLU A 56 -17.94 -5.36 -9.52
CA GLU A 56 -19.26 -5.19 -8.89
C GLU A 56 -20.14 -4.18 -9.64
N THR A 57 -21.43 -4.48 -9.71
CA THR A 57 -22.47 -3.68 -10.36
C THR A 57 -23.25 -2.76 -9.45
N ASP A 58 -23.15 -2.94 -8.13
CA ASP A 58 -23.84 -2.10 -7.16
C ASP A 58 -23.51 -0.61 -7.42
N PRO A 59 -24.51 0.26 -7.67
CA PRO A 59 -24.29 1.68 -7.88
C PRO A 59 -23.56 2.39 -6.73
N ALA A 60 -23.58 1.83 -5.51
CA ALA A 60 -22.83 2.33 -4.37
C ALA A 60 -21.30 2.29 -4.59
N MET A 61 -20.81 1.48 -5.53
CA MET A 61 -19.39 1.43 -5.86
C MET A 61 -18.86 2.71 -6.50
N GLU A 62 -19.67 3.42 -7.29
CA GLU A 62 -19.22 4.62 -8.00
C GLU A 62 -18.66 5.72 -7.07
N PRO A 63 -19.37 6.15 -6.00
CA PRO A 63 -18.79 7.12 -5.06
C PRO A 63 -17.56 6.57 -4.33
N ILE A 64 -17.53 5.29 -3.96
CA ILE A 64 -16.39 4.64 -3.29
C ILE A 64 -15.16 4.66 -4.19
N ILE A 65 -15.29 4.22 -5.45
CA ILE A 65 -14.23 4.24 -6.45
C ILE A 65 -13.66 5.65 -6.60
N ASN A 66 -14.53 6.67 -6.68
CA ASN A 66 -14.10 8.06 -6.78
C ASN A 66 -13.27 8.50 -5.56
N GLU A 67 -13.61 8.06 -4.35
CA GLU A 67 -12.80 8.31 -3.15
C GLU A 67 -11.43 7.63 -3.22
N PHE A 68 -11.37 6.37 -3.63
CA PHE A 68 -10.11 5.64 -3.80
C PHE A 68 -9.19 6.31 -4.85
N VAL A 69 -9.75 6.69 -6.00
CA VAL A 69 -9.02 7.40 -7.07
C VAL A 69 -8.47 8.74 -6.55
N ASN A 70 -9.28 9.51 -5.83
CA ASN A 70 -8.83 10.78 -5.23
C ASN A 70 -7.75 10.56 -4.18
N LEU A 71 -7.88 9.50 -3.37
CA LEU A 71 -6.92 9.15 -2.33
C LEU A 71 -5.57 8.74 -2.95
N TYR A 72 -5.57 7.93 -4.00
CA TYR A 72 -4.37 7.53 -4.75
C TYR A 72 -3.51 8.73 -5.13
N PHE A 73 -4.10 9.68 -5.88
CA PHE A 73 -3.36 10.85 -6.36
C PHE A 73 -2.97 11.84 -5.26
N LYS A 74 -3.60 11.75 -4.08
CA LYS A 74 -3.27 12.58 -2.92
C LYS A 74 -2.15 11.96 -2.08
N VAL A 75 -2.14 10.65 -1.92
CA VAL A 75 -1.35 9.94 -0.92
C VAL A 75 -0.19 9.19 -1.53
N TYR A 76 -0.38 8.43 -2.62
CA TYR A 76 0.68 7.58 -3.16
C TYR A 76 1.96 8.35 -3.53
N PRO A 77 1.90 9.57 -4.12
CA PRO A 77 3.11 10.36 -4.35
C PRO A 77 3.90 10.71 -3.07
N LYS A 78 3.21 10.86 -1.92
CA LYS A 78 3.86 11.11 -0.63
C LYS A 78 4.51 9.84 -0.09
N LEU A 79 3.82 8.71 -0.24
CA LEU A 79 4.34 7.40 0.16
C LEU A 79 5.58 7.03 -0.66
N ILE A 80 5.53 7.14 -1.98
CA ILE A 80 6.70 6.90 -2.86
C ILE A 80 7.85 7.83 -2.48
N LYS A 81 7.59 9.12 -2.29
CA LYS A 81 8.66 10.06 -1.92
C LYS A 81 9.35 9.70 -0.62
N LYS A 82 8.61 9.22 0.39
CA LYS A 82 9.12 9.02 1.74
C LYS A 82 9.59 7.59 2.02
N TYR A 83 8.85 6.60 1.55
CA TYR A 83 9.03 5.20 1.93
C TYR A 83 9.64 4.34 0.82
N ALA A 84 9.60 4.74 -0.46
CA ALA A 84 10.21 3.95 -1.53
C ALA A 84 11.74 3.87 -1.42
N TYR A 85 12.29 2.72 -1.80
CA TYR A 85 13.74 2.52 -1.78
C TYR A 85 14.45 3.57 -2.65
N ASN A 86 13.98 3.72 -3.90
CA ASN A 86 14.39 4.80 -4.79
C ASN A 86 13.16 5.48 -5.40
N PRO A 87 12.74 6.66 -4.90
CA PRO A 87 11.53 7.34 -5.39
C PRO A 87 11.54 7.72 -6.88
N LYS A 88 12.73 7.76 -7.52
CA LYS A 88 12.85 8.05 -8.95
C LYS A 88 12.58 6.84 -9.83
N GLU A 89 12.80 5.63 -9.30
CA GLU A 89 12.68 4.36 -10.02
C GLU A 89 11.43 3.57 -9.59
N ALA A 90 10.84 3.90 -8.44
CA ALA A 90 9.63 3.23 -7.97
C ALA A 90 8.45 3.42 -8.95
N SER A 91 7.68 2.34 -9.14
CA SER A 91 6.51 2.37 -10.02
C SER A 91 5.51 3.43 -9.57
N ARG A 92 4.95 4.13 -10.55
CA ARG A 92 3.86 5.10 -10.39
C ARG A 92 2.58 4.62 -11.03
N GLU A 93 2.57 3.35 -11.42
CA GLU A 93 1.46 2.65 -12.07
C GLU A 93 0.95 1.63 -11.06
N VAL A 94 -0.35 1.70 -10.78
CA VAL A 94 -1.02 0.78 -9.85
C VAL A 94 -2.29 0.27 -10.51
N ILE A 95 -2.58 -1.02 -10.32
CA ILE A 95 -3.87 -1.61 -10.64
C ILE A 95 -4.65 -1.72 -9.32
N LEU A 96 -5.85 -1.15 -9.27
CA LEU A 96 -6.80 -1.34 -8.18
C LEU A 96 -7.96 -2.17 -8.69
N GLU A 97 -8.18 -3.33 -8.11
CA GLU A 97 -9.31 -4.20 -8.42
C GLU A 97 -10.28 -4.29 -7.24
N PHE A 98 -11.56 -4.08 -7.51
CA PHE A 98 -12.64 -4.40 -6.60
C PHE A 98 -13.20 -5.76 -6.99
N ASP A 99 -12.96 -6.76 -6.15
CA ASP A 99 -13.21 -8.18 -6.43
C ASP A 99 -14.37 -8.70 -5.54
N PRO A 100 -15.47 -9.22 -6.12
CA PRO A 100 -16.55 -9.88 -5.38
C PRO A 100 -16.25 -11.31 -4.94
N GLU A 101 -15.20 -11.94 -5.44
CA GLU A 101 -14.81 -13.30 -5.03
C GLU A 101 -13.76 -13.30 -3.90
N TYR A 102 -13.19 -12.14 -3.56
CA TYR A 102 -12.20 -12.01 -2.51
C TYR A 102 -12.83 -11.92 -1.11
N ASP A 103 -12.43 -12.83 -0.22
CA ASP A 103 -13.00 -13.03 1.12
C ASP A 103 -12.26 -12.30 2.25
N GLY A 104 -11.14 -11.64 1.95
CA GLY A 104 -10.41 -10.78 2.87
C GLY A 104 -10.90 -9.32 2.88
N VAL A 105 -10.06 -8.42 3.38
CA VAL A 105 -10.32 -6.97 3.36
C VAL A 105 -9.74 -6.35 2.09
N ALA A 106 -8.42 -6.41 1.99
CA ALA A 106 -7.64 -6.01 0.83
C ALA A 106 -6.26 -6.68 0.89
N TYR A 107 -5.55 -6.68 -0.24
CA TYR A 107 -4.13 -7.02 -0.29
C TYR A 107 -3.42 -6.29 -1.43
N ALA A 108 -2.10 -6.14 -1.30
CA ALA A 108 -1.22 -5.60 -2.33
C ALA A 108 -0.20 -6.65 -2.78
N ASP A 109 -0.07 -6.84 -4.08
CA ASP A 109 0.98 -7.67 -4.67
C ASP A 109 1.38 -7.16 -6.06
N ASN A 110 2.68 -7.11 -6.33
CA ASN A 110 3.25 -6.82 -7.66
C ASN A 110 2.61 -5.62 -8.41
N GLY A 111 2.38 -4.50 -7.72
CA GLY A 111 1.79 -3.28 -8.31
C GLY A 111 0.26 -3.33 -8.48
N LYS A 112 -0.38 -4.41 -8.02
CA LYS A 112 -1.82 -4.58 -7.96
C LYS A 112 -2.29 -4.54 -6.51
N ILE A 113 -3.43 -3.92 -6.28
CA ILE A 113 -4.16 -3.91 -5.02
C ILE A 113 -5.55 -4.47 -5.30
N VAL A 114 -5.98 -5.44 -4.51
CA VAL A 114 -7.33 -6.00 -4.56
C VAL A 114 -8.06 -5.60 -3.29
N VAL A 115 -9.32 -5.19 -3.44
CA VAL A 115 -10.21 -4.80 -2.34
C VAL A 115 -11.48 -5.64 -2.46
N SER A 116 -11.91 -6.24 -1.36
CA SER A 116 -13.18 -6.98 -1.32
C SER A 116 -14.35 -6.01 -1.48
N THR A 117 -15.23 -6.29 -2.45
CA THR A 117 -16.45 -5.50 -2.65
C THR A 117 -17.41 -5.69 -1.48
N ASP A 118 -17.55 -6.92 -0.95
CA ASP A 118 -18.35 -7.23 0.23
C ASP A 118 -17.90 -6.40 1.45
N TRP A 119 -16.58 -6.31 1.69
CA TRP A 119 -16.04 -5.51 2.79
C TRP A 119 -16.36 -4.03 2.61
N ILE A 120 -16.02 -3.45 1.46
CA ILE A 120 -16.10 -1.99 1.28
C ILE A 120 -17.54 -1.50 1.13
N LEU A 121 -18.47 -2.33 0.63
CA LEU A 121 -19.90 -2.01 0.65
C LEU A 121 -20.48 -2.04 2.06
N THR A 122 -19.96 -2.92 2.93
CA THR A 122 -20.36 -3.00 4.35
C THR A 122 -19.69 -1.91 5.20
N ASN A 123 -18.48 -1.48 4.83
CA ASN A 123 -17.67 -0.48 5.53
C ASN A 123 -17.25 0.66 4.57
N PRO A 124 -18.22 1.41 3.99
CA PRO A 124 -17.94 2.37 2.91
C PRO A 124 -17.09 3.56 3.33
N ASP A 125 -16.94 3.78 4.64
CA ASP A 125 -16.09 4.82 5.21
C ASP A 125 -14.63 4.35 5.42
N ASP A 126 -14.32 3.08 5.20
CA ASP A 126 -12.98 2.52 5.42
C ASP A 126 -12.01 2.66 4.24
N VAL A 127 -12.18 3.71 3.43
CA VAL A 127 -11.32 4.00 2.27
C VAL A 127 -9.84 4.19 2.66
N ALA A 128 -9.56 4.46 3.94
CA ALA A 128 -8.21 4.56 4.49
C ALA A 128 -7.42 3.25 4.37
N LEU A 129 -8.08 2.09 4.25
CA LEU A 129 -7.43 0.81 3.95
C LEU A 129 -6.55 0.89 2.71
N PHE A 130 -6.91 1.72 1.73
CA PHE A 130 -6.12 1.84 0.52
C PHE A 130 -4.75 2.47 0.78
N THR A 131 -4.63 3.32 1.80
CA THR A 131 -3.34 3.88 2.21
C THR A 131 -2.43 2.81 2.80
N HIS A 132 -2.99 1.83 3.51
CA HIS A 132 -2.25 0.67 4.01
C HIS A 132 -1.69 -0.13 2.83
N GLU A 133 -2.53 -0.51 1.87
CA GLU A 133 -2.11 -1.29 0.70
C GLU A 133 -1.09 -0.55 -0.19
N LEU A 134 -1.29 0.75 -0.42
CA LEU A 134 -0.33 1.57 -1.16
C LEU A 134 1.03 1.66 -0.47
N THR A 135 1.07 1.52 0.85
CA THR A 135 2.33 1.50 1.59
C THR A 135 3.12 0.23 1.31
N HIS A 136 2.49 -0.93 1.17
CA HIS A 136 3.21 -2.16 0.78
C HIS A 136 3.91 -2.01 -0.58
N LEU A 137 3.28 -1.35 -1.55
CA LEU A 137 3.92 -1.05 -2.84
C LEU A 137 5.13 -0.11 -2.70
N ALA A 138 5.10 0.83 -1.75
CA ALA A 138 6.22 1.71 -1.46
C ALA A 138 7.31 1.01 -0.62
N GLN A 139 6.93 0.13 0.31
CA GLN A 139 7.85 -0.66 1.11
C GLN A 139 8.70 -1.56 0.20
N ALA A 140 8.06 -2.34 -0.68
CA ALA A 140 8.72 -3.24 -1.62
C ALA A 140 9.87 -4.04 -0.96
N TYR A 141 9.60 -4.59 0.24
CA TYR A 141 10.59 -5.33 1.00
C TYR A 141 10.98 -6.63 0.27
N PRO A 142 12.25 -7.06 0.35
CA PRO A 142 12.72 -8.25 -0.36
C PRO A 142 12.13 -9.56 0.17
N THR A 143 11.71 -9.58 1.44
CA THR A 143 11.09 -10.72 2.10
C THR A 143 9.89 -10.27 2.93
N TYR A 144 8.92 -11.17 3.06
CA TYR A 144 7.86 -11.13 4.05
C TYR A 144 7.98 -12.42 4.86
N ASP A 145 8.30 -12.31 6.15
CA ASP A 145 8.66 -13.45 6.99
C ASP A 145 8.09 -13.31 8.41
N ASP A 146 8.02 -14.45 9.12
CA ASP A 146 7.41 -14.56 10.44
C ASP A 146 8.13 -13.75 11.53
N GLU A 147 9.37 -13.31 11.29
CA GLU A 147 10.15 -12.54 12.26
C GLU A 147 9.88 -11.03 12.14
N THR A 148 9.52 -10.55 10.95
CA THR A 148 9.43 -9.11 10.66
C THR A 148 8.09 -8.66 10.07
N TRP A 149 7.13 -9.57 9.85
CA TRP A 149 5.78 -9.24 9.34
C TRP A 149 5.11 -8.12 10.15
N TRP A 150 5.27 -8.13 11.47
CA TRP A 150 4.67 -7.13 12.37
C TRP A 150 5.18 -5.71 12.08
N ILE A 151 6.42 -5.58 11.61
CA ILE A 151 7.00 -4.30 11.17
C ILE A 151 6.36 -3.87 9.85
N THR A 152 6.23 -4.80 8.91
CA THR A 152 5.60 -4.56 7.61
C THR A 152 4.19 -4.01 7.78
N GLU A 153 3.35 -4.75 8.52
CA GLU A 153 1.96 -4.37 8.81
C GLU A 153 1.86 -3.14 9.72
N GLY A 154 2.72 -3.05 10.74
CA GLY A 154 2.75 -1.91 11.66
C GLY A 154 3.14 -0.60 10.97
N ILE A 155 4.07 -0.63 10.02
CA ILE A 155 4.41 0.55 9.19
C ILE A 155 3.27 0.88 8.24
N ALA A 156 2.61 -0.11 7.64
CA ALA A 156 1.44 0.11 6.78
C ALA A 156 0.32 0.84 7.54
N ASP A 157 -0.03 0.39 8.75
CA ASP A 157 -1.03 1.09 9.57
C ASP A 157 -0.53 2.42 10.18
N TYR A 158 0.77 2.54 10.47
CA TYR A 158 1.36 3.84 10.85
C TYR A 158 1.17 4.85 9.72
N THR A 159 1.45 4.47 8.47
CA THR A 159 1.24 5.36 7.33
C THR A 159 -0.24 5.61 7.01
N ARG A 160 -1.12 4.62 7.22
CA ARG A 160 -2.58 4.81 7.17
C ARG A 160 -3.02 5.91 8.13
N TYR A 161 -2.50 5.91 9.36
CA TYR A 161 -2.73 7.00 10.30
C TYR A 161 -2.10 8.32 9.84
N ILE A 162 -0.87 8.36 9.33
CA ILE A 162 -0.21 9.64 8.97
C ILE A 162 -0.79 10.28 7.69
N TYR A 163 -1.19 9.48 6.71
CA TYR A 163 -1.51 9.95 5.35
C TYR A 163 -2.94 9.68 4.91
N GLY A 164 -3.60 8.68 5.51
CA GLY A 164 -4.98 8.32 5.20
C GLY A 164 -5.98 9.34 5.73
N PRO A 165 -7.23 9.30 5.24
CA PRO A 165 -8.30 10.12 5.79
C PRO A 165 -8.77 9.57 7.14
N HIS A 166 -9.19 10.45 8.06
CA HIS A 166 -9.64 10.09 9.42
C HIS A 166 -11.16 10.23 9.61
N ASN A 167 -11.90 10.39 8.53
CA ASN A 167 -13.36 10.55 8.54
C ASN A 167 -14.14 9.24 8.72
N GLY A 168 -13.51 8.08 8.52
CA GLY A 168 -14.13 6.77 8.74
C GLY A 168 -14.06 6.28 10.18
N SER A 169 -14.36 5.01 10.41
CA SER A 169 -14.38 4.35 11.72
C SER A 169 -13.03 3.82 12.21
N TRP A 170 -12.08 3.56 11.30
CA TRP A 170 -10.74 3.04 11.67
C TRP A 170 -9.94 4.03 12.53
N ARG A 171 -9.36 3.56 13.64
CA ARG A 171 -8.55 4.36 14.57
C ARG A 171 -7.38 3.52 15.12
N LEU A 172 -6.24 4.11 15.44
CA LEU A 172 -5.28 3.49 16.36
C LEU A 172 -5.95 3.21 17.72
N PRO A 173 -5.67 2.09 18.39
CA PRO A 173 -6.30 1.75 19.68
C PRO A 173 -5.98 2.82 20.72
N GLU A 174 -6.87 3.11 21.67
CA GLU A 174 -6.57 4.10 22.70
C GLU A 174 -5.69 3.51 23.82
N GLU A 175 -5.95 2.23 24.13
CA GLU A 175 -5.32 1.43 25.17
C GLU A 175 -4.64 0.20 24.57
N VAL A 176 -3.77 -0.44 25.35
CA VAL A 176 -3.09 -1.70 25.01
C VAL A 176 -3.74 -2.81 25.83
N GLU A 177 -4.13 -3.91 25.19
CA GLU A 177 -4.72 -5.06 25.88
C GLU A 177 -3.64 -5.99 26.47
N ASP A 178 -3.99 -6.84 27.43
CA ASP A 178 -3.04 -7.75 28.10
C ASP A 178 -2.33 -8.72 27.11
N ALA A 179 -2.95 -9.01 25.96
CA ALA A 179 -2.41 -9.89 24.93
C ALA A 179 -1.59 -9.14 23.86
N ASP A 180 -1.61 -7.80 23.87
CA ASP A 180 -0.88 -6.99 22.91
C ASP A 180 0.61 -6.94 23.23
N ASN A 181 1.43 -6.86 22.18
CA ASN A 181 2.87 -6.68 22.26
C ASN A 181 3.38 -5.80 21.10
N TYR A 182 4.65 -5.41 21.13
CA TYR A 182 5.26 -4.62 20.06
C TYR A 182 5.17 -5.30 18.68
N ASP A 183 5.11 -6.63 18.65
CA ASP A 183 5.04 -7.50 17.48
C ASP A 183 3.63 -7.98 17.11
N SER A 184 2.57 -7.38 17.67
CA SER A 184 1.18 -7.66 17.28
C SER A 184 0.83 -7.25 15.84
N GLY A 185 1.67 -6.45 15.20
CA GLY A 185 1.43 -5.90 13.87
C GLY A 185 0.34 -4.82 13.85
N TYR A 186 -0.07 -4.43 12.65
CA TYR A 186 -1.22 -3.57 12.39
C TYR A 186 -1.31 -2.35 13.33
N ARG A 187 -2.51 -2.03 13.83
CA ARG A 187 -2.85 -0.85 14.63
C ARG A 187 -2.06 -0.76 15.94
N VAL A 188 -1.77 -1.90 16.57
CA VAL A 188 -1.06 -1.98 17.86
C VAL A 188 0.39 -1.53 17.66
N THR A 189 1.12 -2.19 16.75
CA THR A 189 2.48 -1.80 16.38
C THR A 189 2.52 -0.39 15.79
N ALA A 190 1.56 0.00 14.95
CA ALA A 190 1.50 1.33 14.36
C ALA A 190 1.43 2.43 15.42
N ARG A 191 0.63 2.22 16.47
CA ARG A 191 0.53 3.19 17.58
C ARG A 191 1.81 3.23 18.41
N PHE A 192 2.44 2.08 18.62
CA PHE A 192 3.74 2.03 19.29
C PHE A 192 4.83 2.75 18.48
N PHE A 193 4.87 2.57 17.17
CA PHE A 193 5.75 3.34 16.28
C PHE A 193 5.45 4.84 16.31
N LEU A 194 4.19 5.23 16.42
CA LEU A 194 3.81 6.63 16.66
C LEU A 194 4.37 7.14 18.00
N TRP A 195 4.32 6.33 19.05
CA TRP A 195 4.90 6.69 20.34
C TRP A 195 6.43 6.83 20.26
N ILE A 196 7.14 5.88 19.65
CA ILE A 196 8.60 5.94 19.47
C ILE A 196 8.98 7.21 18.69
N THR A 197 8.25 7.52 17.62
CA THR A 197 8.53 8.72 16.80
C THR A 197 8.23 10.04 17.51
N GLN A 198 7.34 10.05 18.50
CA GLN A 198 7.06 11.26 19.27
C GLN A 198 7.97 11.46 20.48
N HIS A 199 8.45 10.38 21.10
CA HIS A 199 9.14 10.44 22.40
C HIS A 199 10.60 10.03 22.37
N LYS A 200 11.02 9.24 21.39
CA LYS A 200 12.35 8.61 21.37
C LYS A 200 13.18 9.09 20.20
N ASN A 201 12.69 8.82 18.99
CA ASN A 201 13.39 9.19 17.77
C ASN A 201 12.40 9.47 16.64
N HIS A 202 12.31 10.73 16.24
CA HIS A 202 11.41 11.19 15.19
C HIS A 202 11.56 10.46 13.85
N PHE A 203 12.75 9.91 13.57
CA PHE A 203 13.05 9.20 12.34
C PHE A 203 12.99 7.67 12.47
N ALA A 204 12.53 7.13 13.61
CA ALA A 204 12.57 5.69 13.88
C ALA A 204 11.94 4.85 12.76
N VAL A 205 10.69 5.16 12.37
CA VAL A 205 9.99 4.44 11.29
C VAL A 205 10.72 4.55 9.95
N ASP A 206 11.27 5.72 9.64
CA ASP A 206 11.99 5.96 8.38
C ASP A 206 13.28 5.12 8.32
N ILE A 207 13.99 5.01 9.44
CA ILE A 207 15.21 4.21 9.59
C ILE A 207 14.88 2.71 9.53
N VAL A 208 13.87 2.25 10.27
CA VAL A 208 13.42 0.85 10.27
C VAL A 208 12.98 0.44 8.87
N ASN A 209 12.13 1.22 8.20
CA ASN A 209 11.71 0.97 6.82
C ASN A 209 12.92 0.80 5.87
N ARG A 210 13.95 1.63 6.03
CA ARG A 210 15.16 1.53 5.20
C ARG A 210 15.99 0.29 5.49
N LYS A 211 16.07 -0.14 6.75
CA LYS A 211 16.79 -1.37 7.13
C LYS A 211 16.05 -2.61 6.63
N MET A 212 14.72 -2.61 6.68
CA MET A 212 13.84 -3.62 6.08
C MET A 212 14.08 -3.73 4.56
N GLN A 213 14.06 -2.62 3.82
CA GLN A 213 14.32 -2.62 2.37
C GLN A 213 15.71 -3.15 1.99
N ASN A 214 16.71 -2.91 2.83
CA ASN A 214 18.07 -3.39 2.60
C ASN A 214 18.26 -4.86 3.00
N GLY A 215 17.28 -5.52 3.63
CA GLY A 215 17.45 -6.86 4.20
C GLY A 215 18.50 -6.91 5.30
N THR A 216 18.66 -5.81 6.05
CA THR A 216 19.67 -5.65 7.12
C THR A 216 19.05 -5.23 8.45
N PHE A 217 17.74 -5.42 8.57
CA PHE A 217 17.03 -5.17 9.81
C PHE A 217 17.41 -6.22 10.86
N ASP A 218 17.56 -5.76 12.11
CA ASP A 218 17.76 -6.55 13.30
C ASP A 218 17.16 -5.77 14.48
N LEU A 219 16.66 -6.46 15.52
CA LEU A 219 16.02 -5.82 16.68
C LEU A 219 16.95 -4.87 17.45
N GLN A 220 18.27 -5.11 17.42
CA GLN A 220 19.25 -4.22 18.03
C GLN A 220 19.21 -2.80 17.44
N LEU A 221 18.70 -2.63 16.22
CA LEU A 221 18.49 -1.31 15.61
C LEU A 221 17.70 -0.37 16.52
N PHE A 222 16.72 -0.87 17.26
CA PHE A 222 15.94 -0.02 18.18
C PHE A 222 16.82 0.53 19.30
N GLU A 223 17.73 -0.28 19.84
CA GLU A 223 18.70 0.16 20.83
C GLU A 223 19.68 1.17 20.23
N GLU A 224 20.18 0.92 19.01
CA GLU A 224 21.09 1.84 18.32
C GLU A 224 20.48 3.24 18.12
N ILE A 225 19.19 3.31 17.77
CA ILE A 225 18.55 4.59 17.40
C ILE A 225 17.77 5.25 18.54
N THR A 226 17.51 4.53 19.65
CA THR A 226 16.75 5.06 20.79
C THR A 226 17.49 4.97 22.13
N GLY A 227 18.54 4.16 22.23
CA GLY A 227 19.26 3.84 23.47
C GLY A 227 18.60 2.78 24.34
N LYS A 228 17.56 2.09 23.86
CA LYS A 228 16.82 1.03 24.58
C LYS A 228 16.42 -0.12 23.65
N SER A 229 16.40 -1.34 24.15
CA SER A 229 15.87 -2.48 23.39
C SER A 229 14.38 -2.31 23.08
N ILE A 230 13.86 -3.07 22.13
CA ILE A 230 12.45 -2.98 21.75
C ILE A 230 11.52 -3.38 22.90
N GLU A 231 11.94 -4.33 23.73
CA GLU A 231 11.24 -4.79 24.93
C GLU A 231 11.18 -3.69 25.99
N ASP A 232 12.32 -3.04 26.29
CA ASP A 232 12.37 -1.91 27.23
C ASP A 232 11.53 -0.71 26.74
N LEU A 233 11.49 -0.48 25.42
CA LEU A 233 10.65 0.54 24.82
C LEU A 233 9.16 0.19 24.96
N TRP A 234 8.80 -1.09 24.77
CA TRP A 234 7.43 -1.57 24.90
C TRP A 234 6.95 -1.45 26.35
N GLU A 235 7.75 -1.89 27.33
CA GLU A 235 7.43 -1.74 28.74
C GLU A 235 7.20 -0.27 29.12
N GLU A 236 8.07 0.62 28.62
CA GLU A 236 7.92 2.06 28.86
C GLU A 236 6.66 2.63 28.21
N TYR A 237 6.33 2.16 27.00
CA TYR A 237 5.12 2.52 26.27
C TYR A 237 3.86 2.09 27.02
N VAL A 238 3.79 0.85 27.50
CA VAL A 238 2.66 0.33 28.28
C VAL A 238 2.45 1.15 29.56
N GLN A 239 3.54 1.58 30.22
CA GLN A 239 3.45 2.43 31.41
C GLN A 239 3.04 3.88 31.10
N ASN A 240 3.40 4.39 29.91
CA ASN A 240 3.16 5.77 29.52
C ASN A 240 2.67 5.87 28.06
N PRO A 241 1.45 5.39 27.75
CA PRO A 241 1.01 5.17 26.37
C PRO A 241 0.58 6.46 25.65
N ASN A 242 0.81 7.64 26.23
CA ASN A 242 0.33 8.90 25.69
C ASN A 242 0.98 9.21 24.33
N VAL A 243 0.15 9.38 23.29
CA VAL A 243 0.56 9.87 21.97
C VAL A 243 -0.34 11.02 21.56
N ARG A 244 0.21 12.02 20.86
CA ARG A 244 -0.59 13.08 20.24
C ARG A 244 -1.23 12.54 18.97
N THR A 245 -2.55 12.33 19.01
CA THR A 245 -3.37 12.00 17.84
C THR A 245 -4.04 13.24 17.23
N HIS A 246 -4.50 13.15 15.97
CA HIS A 246 -5.14 14.28 15.27
C HIS A 246 -6.40 13.88 14.47
N TYR A 247 -7.23 13.03 15.08
CA TYR A 247 -8.55 12.67 14.54
C TYR A 247 -9.51 13.86 14.47
#